data_AF-A0A7S3F2Q8-F1
#
_entry.id   AF-A0A7S3F2Q8-F1
#
_cell.length_a   1.000
_cell.length_b   1.000
_cell.length_c   1.000
_cell.angle_alpha   90.00
_cell.angle_beta   90.00
_cell.angle_gamma   90.00
#
_symmetry.space_group_name_H-M   'P 1'
#
loop_
_entity.id
_entity.type
_entity.pdbx_description
1 polymer ?
#
loop_
_entity_poly.entity_id
_entity_poly.type
_entity_poly.pdbx_seq_one_letter_code
_entity_poly.pdbx_strand_id
1 'polypeptide(L)'
;PPPRRPPTPPRSLIAFFPVAHMFRGCIGMSASRDGWHWTRISPLLRCAVHGERTVHHPVAGILSRGDAVHIYLHENVPGVTADVAPSPGMQAEHPYLRLPKTKLTRYTIPAAALLRWTKEALQSLVRGAVDRST
;
A
#
# COMPACT_ATOMS: atom_id res chain seq x y z
N PRO A 1 -9.59 -28.54 12.83
CA PRO A 1 -9.96 -27.16 12.40
C PRO A 1 -10.61 -27.16 11.01
N PRO A 2 -11.73 -26.44 10.80
CA PRO A 2 -12.38 -26.36 9.49
C PRO A 2 -11.45 -25.74 8.44
N PRO A 3 -11.60 -26.07 7.15
CA PRO A 3 -10.78 -25.52 6.08
C PRO A 3 -10.93 -24.00 6.05
N ARG A 4 -9.81 -23.30 6.20
CA ARG A 4 -9.79 -21.83 6.16
C ARG A 4 -10.07 -21.38 4.73
N ARG A 5 -11.11 -20.56 4.54
CA ARG A 5 -11.36 -19.91 3.26
C ARG A 5 -10.19 -18.96 2.95
N PRO A 6 -9.67 -18.95 1.71
CA PRO A 6 -8.59 -18.06 1.34
C PRO A 6 -9.05 -16.59 1.46
N PRO A 7 -8.13 -15.66 1.82
CA PRO A 7 -8.46 -14.25 1.97
C PRO A 7 -8.69 -13.53 0.64
N THR A 8 -8.49 -14.22 -0.48
CA THR A 8 -8.67 -13.70 -1.84
C THR A 8 -9.30 -14.77 -2.75
N PRO A 9 -9.94 -14.40 -3.88
CA PRO A 9 -10.42 -15.36 -4.87
C PRO A 9 -9.26 -16.20 -5.44
N PRO A 10 -9.52 -17.45 -5.87
CA PRO A 10 -8.52 -18.26 -6.56
C PRO A 10 -7.92 -17.52 -7.76
N ARG A 11 -6.62 -17.68 -7.99
CA ARG A 11 -5.90 -17.07 -9.13
C ARG A 11 -6.01 -15.53 -9.18
N SER A 12 -6.10 -14.89 -8.03
CA SER A 12 -6.01 -13.44 -7.91
C SER A 12 -4.65 -13.03 -7.35
N LEU A 13 -4.15 -11.89 -7.84
CA LEU A 13 -2.98 -11.20 -7.34
C LEU A 13 -3.42 -9.90 -6.71
N ILE A 14 -2.74 -9.50 -5.64
CA ILE A 14 -2.90 -8.19 -5.01
C ILE A 14 -1.53 -7.56 -4.91
N ALA A 15 -1.42 -6.33 -5.41
CA ALA A 15 -0.22 -5.51 -5.30
C ALA A 15 -0.50 -4.35 -4.34
N PHE A 16 0.51 -4.05 -3.52
CA PHE A 16 0.58 -2.84 -2.71
C PHE A 16 1.74 -2.00 -3.22
N PHE A 17 1.54 -0.71 -3.38
CA PHE A 17 2.59 0.17 -3.89
C PHE A 17 2.46 1.57 -3.29
N PRO A 18 3.58 2.26 -3.09
CA PRO A 18 3.59 3.67 -2.73
C PRO A 18 3.05 4.51 -3.89
N VAL A 19 2.17 5.47 -3.59
CA VAL A 19 1.61 6.40 -4.58
C VAL A 19 1.73 7.81 -4.04
N ALA A 20 2.39 8.68 -4.80
CA ALA A 20 2.39 10.12 -4.59
C ALA A 20 1.76 10.80 -5.81
N HIS A 21 0.87 11.75 -5.57
CA HIS A 21 0.27 12.58 -6.62
C HIS A 21 -0.18 13.92 -6.04
N MET A 22 0.23 15.03 -6.66
CA MET A 22 -0.12 16.39 -6.23
C MET A 22 0.14 16.62 -4.73
N PHE A 23 1.34 16.27 -4.26
CA PHE A 23 1.75 16.37 -2.85
C PHE A 23 0.86 15.60 -1.85
N ARG A 24 0.16 14.57 -2.32
CA ARG A 24 -0.61 13.65 -1.48
C ARG A 24 -0.08 12.23 -1.64
N GLY A 25 0.06 11.53 -0.52
CA GLY A 25 0.60 10.18 -0.48
C GLY A 25 -0.43 9.16 -0.02
N CYS A 26 -0.42 7.99 -0.62
CA CYS A 26 -1.00 6.82 0.00
C CYS A 26 -0.19 5.54 -0.29
N ILE A 27 -0.43 4.52 0.53
CA ILE A 27 -0.25 3.14 0.09
C ILE A 27 -1.48 2.77 -0.70
N GLY A 28 -1.29 2.50 -1.99
CA GLY A 28 -2.31 2.02 -2.90
C GLY A 28 -2.39 0.50 -2.90
N MET A 29 -3.55 -0.01 -3.32
CA MET A 29 -3.79 -1.42 -3.57
C MET A 29 -4.42 -1.61 -4.96
N SER A 30 -3.99 -2.65 -5.69
CA SER A 30 -4.59 -3.06 -6.96
C SER A 30 -4.69 -4.58 -7.04
N ALA A 31 -5.64 -5.09 -7.83
CA ALA A 31 -5.86 -6.51 -8.05
C ALA A 31 -5.67 -6.87 -9.53
N SER A 32 -5.24 -8.12 -9.76
CA SER A 32 -5.09 -8.68 -11.10
C SER A 32 -5.48 -10.17 -11.11
N ARG A 33 -5.74 -10.71 -12.29
CA ARG A 33 -5.91 -12.16 -12.52
C ARG A 33 -4.71 -12.79 -13.24
N ASP A 34 -3.90 -11.99 -13.92
CA ASP A 34 -2.88 -12.44 -14.85
C ASP A 34 -1.50 -11.80 -14.60
N GLY A 35 -1.42 -10.77 -13.77
CA GLY A 35 -0.20 -10.01 -13.49
C GLY A 35 0.11 -8.93 -14.52
N TRP A 36 -0.68 -8.82 -15.59
CA TRP A 36 -0.49 -7.85 -16.68
C TRP A 36 -1.54 -6.75 -16.63
N HIS A 37 -2.80 -7.13 -16.42
CA HIS A 37 -3.92 -6.22 -16.34
C HIS A 37 -4.29 -6.00 -14.87
N TRP A 38 -4.21 -4.73 -14.45
CA TRP A 38 -4.41 -4.33 -13.06
C TRP A 38 -5.61 -3.41 -12.95
N THR A 39 -6.36 -3.54 -11.85
CA THR A 39 -7.45 -2.61 -11.54
C THR A 39 -6.91 -1.20 -11.29
N ARG A 40 -7.79 -0.21 -11.36
CA ARG A 40 -7.46 1.13 -10.83
C ARG A 40 -6.96 1.01 -9.40
N ILE A 41 -5.99 1.86 -9.08
CA ILE A 41 -5.40 1.97 -7.76
C ILE A 41 -6.48 2.42 -6.78
N SER A 42 -6.69 1.64 -5.71
CA SER A 42 -7.53 2.03 -4.58
C SER A 42 -6.64 2.50 -3.42
N PRO A 43 -6.84 3.71 -2.87
CA PRO A 43 -6.07 4.17 -1.72
C PRO A 43 -6.43 3.37 -0.47
N LEU A 44 -5.45 2.81 0.22
CA LEU A 44 -5.64 1.99 1.41
C LEU A 44 -5.28 2.76 2.69
N LEU A 45 -4.10 3.39 2.72
CA LEU A 45 -3.60 4.12 3.88
C LEU A 45 -2.98 5.43 3.42
N ARG A 46 -3.39 6.55 4.03
CA ARG A 46 -2.74 7.84 3.78
C ARG A 46 -1.29 7.78 4.28
N CYS A 47 -0.38 8.41 3.55
CA CYS A 47 1.01 8.54 3.97
C CYS A 47 1.53 9.95 3.71
N ALA A 48 2.56 10.31 4.47
CA ALA A 48 3.30 11.54 4.20
C ALA A 48 4.09 11.40 2.90
N VAL A 49 4.31 12.54 2.25
CA VAL A 49 5.11 12.65 1.03
C VAL A 49 6.30 13.58 1.25
N HIS A 50 7.30 13.38 0.40
CA HIS A 50 8.44 14.25 0.23
C HIS A 50 8.62 14.47 -1.28
N GLY A 51 8.27 15.67 -1.76
CA GLY A 51 8.11 15.93 -3.18
C GLY A 51 7.12 14.93 -3.82
N GLU A 52 7.58 14.24 -4.86
CA GLU A 52 6.82 13.21 -5.60
C GLU A 52 7.04 11.78 -5.07
N ARG A 53 7.51 11.62 -3.83
CA ARG A 53 7.76 10.31 -3.21
C ARG A 53 6.96 10.15 -1.92
N THR A 54 6.43 8.97 -1.68
CA THR A 54 5.90 8.65 -0.35
C THR A 54 7.03 8.27 0.59
N VAL A 55 6.95 8.69 1.85
CA VAL A 55 7.95 8.34 2.88
C VAL A 55 7.68 7.00 3.57
N HIS A 56 6.61 6.29 3.18
CA HIS A 56 6.25 4.98 3.70
C HIS A 56 6.16 3.98 2.55
N HIS A 57 6.78 2.81 2.68
CA HIS A 57 6.76 1.78 1.64
C HIS A 57 6.19 0.46 2.19
N PRO A 58 5.41 -0.28 1.39
CA PRO A 58 5.04 -1.64 1.76
C PRO A 58 6.28 -2.53 1.77
N VAL A 59 6.46 -3.28 2.85
CA VAL A 59 7.48 -4.33 2.89
C VAL A 59 6.99 -5.50 2.06
N ALA A 60 7.91 -6.17 1.36
CA ALA A 60 7.59 -7.35 0.56
C ALA A 60 7.07 -8.48 1.47
N GLY A 61 5.76 -8.57 1.65
CA GLY A 61 5.14 -9.61 2.45
C GLY A 61 3.70 -9.33 2.85
N ILE A 62 2.83 -10.30 2.58
CA ILE A 62 1.45 -10.35 3.07
C ILE A 62 1.33 -11.65 3.87
N LEU A 63 0.96 -11.55 5.15
CA LEU A 63 0.80 -12.74 6.01
C LEU A 63 -0.68 -12.98 6.29
N SER A 64 -1.20 -14.14 5.89
CA SER A 64 -2.53 -14.58 6.29
C SER A 64 -2.45 -15.35 7.62
N ARG A 65 -3.17 -14.89 8.64
CA ARG A 65 -3.24 -15.55 9.95
C ARG A 65 -4.67 -15.49 10.49
N GLY A 66 -5.29 -16.67 10.63
CA GLY A 66 -6.66 -16.76 11.12
C GLY A 66 -7.64 -16.15 10.12
N ASP A 67 -8.42 -15.19 10.58
CA ASP A 67 -9.41 -14.39 9.85
C ASP A 67 -8.85 -13.03 9.40
N ALA A 68 -7.53 -12.85 9.47
CA ALA A 68 -6.88 -11.58 9.16
C ALA A 68 -5.71 -11.74 8.17
N VAL A 69 -5.48 -10.67 7.43
CA VAL A 69 -4.30 -10.45 6.61
C VAL A 69 -3.49 -9.31 7.21
N HIS A 70 -2.20 -9.55 7.39
CA HIS A 70 -1.27 -8.56 7.89
C HIS A 70 -0.41 -8.01 6.77
N ILE A 71 -0.29 -6.69 6.73
CA ILE A 71 0.61 -5.95 5.84
C ILE A 71 1.60 -5.22 6.74
N TYR A 72 2.87 -5.30 6.39
CA TYR A 72 3.93 -4.57 7.09
C TYR A 72 4.32 -3.37 6.24
N LEU A 73 4.25 -2.17 6.81
CA LEU A 73 4.75 -0.95 6.18
C LEU A 73 6.02 -0.50 6.89
N HIS A 74 7.04 -0.18 6.11
CA HIS A 74 8.19 0.55 6.59
C HIS A 74 7.85 2.04 6.55
N GLU A 75 7.62 2.62 7.71
CA GLU A 75 7.38 4.06 7.86
C GLU A 75 8.70 4.81 8.01
N ASN A 76 8.78 5.99 7.38
CA ASN A 76 9.94 6.89 7.36
C ASN A 76 11.20 6.20 6.84
N VAL A 77 11.08 5.65 5.63
CA VAL A 77 12.16 4.91 4.96
C VAL A 77 13.40 5.82 4.83
N PRO A 78 14.56 5.40 5.37
CA PRO A 78 15.79 6.17 5.25
C PRO A 78 16.15 6.45 3.78
N GLY A 79 16.66 7.65 3.51
CA GLY A 79 17.09 8.05 2.17
C GLY A 79 16.00 8.67 1.29
N VAL A 80 14.70 8.54 1.64
CA VAL A 80 13.61 9.17 0.85
C VAL A 80 13.66 10.70 0.91
N THR A 81 14.09 11.25 2.05
CA THR A 81 14.16 12.69 2.33
C THR A 81 15.60 13.22 2.40
N ALA A 82 16.57 12.48 1.83
CA ALA A 82 18.00 12.76 1.99
C ALA A 82 18.46 14.05 1.30
N ASP A 83 17.73 14.49 0.28
CA ASP A 83 17.92 15.74 -0.46
C ASP A 83 17.71 17.01 0.38
N VAL A 84 17.10 16.90 1.56
CA VAL A 84 16.76 18.05 2.41
C VAL A 84 17.08 17.79 3.89
N ALA A 85 17.93 16.80 4.18
CA ALA A 85 18.30 16.47 5.55
C ALA A 85 19.02 17.68 6.21
N PRO A 86 18.43 18.32 7.23
CA PRO A 86 19.07 19.45 7.90
C PRO A 86 20.35 18.98 8.56
N SER A 87 21.38 19.84 8.61
CA SER A 87 22.64 19.49 9.28
C SER A 87 22.40 19.16 10.76
N PRO A 88 23.28 18.39 11.41
CA PRO A 88 23.16 18.10 12.84
C PRO A 88 23.04 19.36 13.72
N GLY A 89 23.74 20.45 13.34
CA GLY A 89 23.62 21.75 14.02
C GLY A 89 22.23 22.36 13.92
N MET A 90 21.65 22.39 12.71
CA MET A 90 20.29 22.87 12.50
C MET A 90 19.25 22.04 13.25
N GLN A 91 19.43 20.73 13.37
CA GLN A 91 18.52 19.86 14.13
C GLN A 91 18.68 19.98 15.66
N ALA A 92 19.82 20.47 16.14
CA ALA A 92 20.04 20.78 17.54
C ALA A 92 19.33 22.09 17.93
N GLU A 93 19.42 23.10 17.06
CA GLU A 93 18.78 24.41 17.22
C GLU A 93 17.27 24.39 16.93
N HIS A 94 16.83 23.55 15.98
CA HIS A 94 15.44 23.45 15.55
C HIS A 94 14.93 21.99 15.58
N PRO A 95 14.52 21.49 16.77
CA PRO A 95 14.11 20.09 16.93
C PRO A 95 12.95 19.65 16.04
N TYR A 96 12.10 20.57 15.58
CA TYR A 96 10.99 20.28 14.66
C TYR A 96 11.47 19.88 13.25
N LEU A 97 12.73 20.14 12.89
CA LEU A 97 13.34 19.67 11.66
C LEU A 97 13.77 18.20 11.71
N ARG A 98 13.72 17.57 12.90
CA ARG A 98 14.05 16.15 13.04
C ARG A 98 13.00 15.31 12.34
N LEU A 99 13.45 14.52 11.38
CA LEU A 99 12.59 13.59 10.67
C LEU A 99 12.03 12.53 11.64
N PRO A 100 10.78 12.08 11.44
CA PRO A 100 10.21 11.02 12.26
C PRO A 100 11.06 9.74 12.18
N LYS A 101 11.15 9.00 13.29
CA LYS A 101 11.94 7.77 13.35
C LYS A 101 11.42 6.72 12.37
N THR A 102 12.34 6.02 11.72
CA THR A 102 12.06 4.80 10.96
C THR A 102 11.42 3.74 11.85
N LYS A 103 10.36 3.08 11.38
CA LYS A 103 9.73 1.96 12.10
C LYS A 103 9.01 1.01 11.14
N LEU A 104 8.86 -0.23 11.58
CA LEU A 104 8.01 -1.22 10.91
C LEU A 104 6.65 -1.27 11.60
N THR A 105 5.58 -0.97 10.87
CA THR A 105 4.22 -0.97 11.39
C THR A 105 3.41 -2.09 10.76
N ARG A 106 2.69 -2.86 11.59
CA ARG A 106 1.78 -3.91 11.13
C ARG A 106 0.36 -3.38 11.04
N TYR A 107 -0.21 -3.44 9.84
CA TYR A 107 -1.63 -3.19 9.59
C TYR A 107 -2.38 -4.51 9.47
N THR A 108 -3.62 -4.52 9.96
CA THR A 108 -4.47 -5.71 9.97
C THR A 108 -5.71 -5.43 9.13
N ILE A 109 -5.94 -6.29 8.13
CA ILE A 109 -7.12 -6.25 7.27
C ILE A 109 -7.94 -7.52 7.56
N PRO A 110 -9.23 -7.41 7.87
CA PRO A 110 -10.09 -8.58 7.96
C PRO A 110 -10.10 -9.34 6.63
N ALA A 111 -9.85 -10.65 6.65
CA ALA A 111 -9.78 -11.49 5.45
C ALA A 111 -11.09 -11.43 4.64
N ALA A 112 -12.24 -11.35 5.31
CA ALA A 112 -13.53 -11.18 4.66
C ALA A 112 -13.65 -9.83 3.92
N ALA A 113 -13.07 -8.76 4.47
CA ALA A 113 -13.08 -7.45 3.83
C ALA A 113 -12.16 -7.45 2.60
N LEU A 114 -10.97 -8.04 2.71
CA LEU A 114 -10.06 -8.19 1.56
C LEU A 114 -10.71 -9.02 0.45
N LEU A 115 -11.32 -10.16 0.80
CA LEU A 115 -12.01 -11.03 -0.16
C LEU A 115 -13.13 -10.30 -0.91
N ARG A 116 -13.96 -9.53 -0.20
CA ARG A 116 -15.03 -8.73 -0.85
C ARG A 116 -14.45 -7.68 -1.78
N TRP A 117 -13.48 -6.90 -1.28
CA TRP A 117 -12.82 -5.87 -2.08
C TRP A 117 -12.18 -6.46 -3.34
N THR A 118 -11.47 -7.59 -3.25
CA THR A 118 -10.85 -8.21 -4.42
C THR A 118 -11.88 -8.67 -5.45
N LYS A 119 -13.03 -9.20 -5.01
CA LYS A 119 -14.12 -9.59 -5.95
C LYS A 119 -14.66 -8.38 -6.70
N GLU A 120 -14.97 -7.30 -5.98
CA GLU A 120 -15.50 -6.06 -6.55
C GLU A 120 -14.48 -5.40 -7.49
N ALA A 121 -13.23 -5.29 -7.07
CA ALA A 121 -12.16 -4.74 -7.87
C ALA A 121 -11.99 -5.51 -9.19
N LEU A 122 -11.92 -6.86 -9.14
CA LEU A 122 -11.75 -7.67 -10.35
C LEU A 122 -12.97 -7.63 -11.29
N GLN A 123 -14.18 -7.36 -10.80
CA GLN A 123 -15.34 -7.15 -11.67
C GLN A 123 -15.20 -5.89 -12.53
N SER A 124 -14.49 -4.86 -12.04
CA SER A 124 -14.24 -3.64 -12.82
C SER A 124 -13.41 -3.89 -14.09
N LEU A 125 -12.53 -4.90 -14.09
CA LEU A 125 -11.74 -5.27 -15.27
C LEU A 125 -12.62 -5.84 -16.39
N VAL A 126 -13.64 -6.61 -16.02
CA VAL A 126 -14.59 -7.20 -16.97
C VAL A 126 -15.43 -6.11 -17.61
N ARG A 127 -15.95 -5.16 -16.81
CA ARG A 127 -16.75 -4.03 -17.32
C ARG A 127 -15.95 -3.09 -18.22
N GLY A 128 -14.72 -2.75 -17.81
CA GLY A 128 -13.85 -1.88 -18.60
C GLY A 128 -13.31 -2.50 -19.89
N ALA A 129 -13.39 -3.83 -20.05
CA ALA A 129 -13.10 -4.51 -21.32
C ALA A 129 -14.27 -4.41 -22.31
N VAL A 130 -15.50 -4.47 -21.81
CA VAL A 130 -16.72 -4.30 -22.62
C VAL A 130 -16.80 -2.89 -23.19
N ASP A 131 -16.56 -1.86 -22.38
CA ASP A 131 -16.64 -0.45 -22.80
C ASP A 131 -15.57 -0.04 -23.84
N ARG A 132 -14.49 -0.81 -24.01
CA ARG A 132 -13.41 -0.53 -25.00
C ARG A 132 -13.59 -1.28 -26.32
N SER A 133 -14.61 -2.12 -26.42
CA SER A 133 -14.86 -2.99 -27.58
C SER A 133 -16.07 -2.53 -28.42
N THR A 134 -16.63 -1.37 -28.09
CA THR A 134 -17.69 -0.63 -28.81
C THR A 134 -17.15 0.70 -29.28
#